data_AF-A0A359H3A1-F1
#
_entry.id   AF-A0A359H3A1-F1
#
_cell.length_a   1.000
_cell.length_b   1.000
_cell.length_c   1.000
_cell.angle_alpha   90.00
_cell.angle_beta   90.00
_cell.angle_gamma   90.00
#
_symmetry.space_group_name_H-M   'P 1'
#
loop_
_entity.id
_entity.type
_entity.pdbx_description
1 polymer ?
#
loop_
_entity_poly.entity_id
_entity_poly.type
_entity_poly.pdbx_seq_one_letter_code
_entity_poly.pdbx_strand_id
1 'polypeptide(L)'
;MDFTLKVWRQKSAKDKGKFETYIVKNISPDTSFLEMMDILNDQLIREGCDPVMVEKGCKSTGPVVFDHDCREGICGMCSLYINGRAHGPDDDITTCQLHMRHFKDGETITIEPWRSAGM
;
A
#
# COMPACT_ATOMS: atom_id res chain seq x y z
N MET A 1 -2.17 2.99 -16.26
CA MET A 1 -3.04 3.74 -15.33
C MET A 1 -2.14 4.44 -14.32
N ASP A 2 -2.48 5.68 -14.01
CA ASP A 2 -1.74 6.53 -13.08
C ASP A 2 -2.60 6.77 -11.84
N PHE A 3 -1.98 6.71 -10.66
CA PHE A 3 -2.70 6.83 -9.39
C PHE A 3 -1.98 7.76 -8.42
N THR A 4 -2.78 8.48 -7.62
CA THR A 4 -2.30 9.16 -6.43
C THR A 4 -2.61 8.31 -5.22
N LEU A 5 -1.60 7.85 -4.48
CA LEU A 5 -1.79 7.00 -3.32
C LEU A 5 -1.65 7.83 -2.05
N LYS A 6 -2.67 7.84 -1.20
CA LYS A 6 -2.62 8.38 0.16
C LYS A 6 -2.45 7.22 1.14
N VAL A 7 -1.22 6.98 1.56
CA VAL A 7 -0.86 5.82 2.37
C VAL A 7 -0.63 6.24 3.82
N TRP A 8 -1.26 5.54 4.75
CA TRP A 8 -0.99 5.73 6.17
C TRP A 8 0.41 5.22 6.52
N ARG A 9 1.18 6.06 7.21
CA ARG A 9 2.57 5.82 7.62
C ARG A 9 2.69 6.03 9.12
N GLN A 10 3.31 5.06 9.79
CA GLN A 10 3.59 5.13 11.22
C GLN A 10 4.94 4.45 11.47
N LYS A 11 5.88 5.18 12.08
CA LYS A 11 7.25 4.68 12.27
C LYS A 11 7.34 3.59 13.35
N SER A 12 6.50 3.67 14.38
CA SER A 12 6.40 2.67 15.44
C SER A 12 5.03 2.74 16.13
N ALA A 13 4.69 1.73 16.93
CA ALA A 13 3.43 1.70 17.69
C ALA A 13 3.22 2.91 18.63
N LYS A 14 4.29 3.63 19.00
CA LYS A 14 4.22 4.81 19.87
C LYS A 14 4.15 6.13 19.09
N ASP A 15 4.50 6.12 17.81
CA ASP A 15 4.51 7.32 16.98
C ASP A 15 3.10 7.67 16.50
N LYS A 16 2.79 8.96 16.37
CA LYS A 16 1.57 9.39 15.69
C LYS A 16 1.71 9.09 14.20
N GLY A 17 0.78 8.30 13.66
CA GLY A 17 0.72 8.06 12.22
C GLY A 17 0.21 9.29 11.45
N LYS A 18 0.50 9.29 10.15
CA LYS A 18 0.12 10.35 9.21
C LYS A 18 -0.06 9.78 7.82
N PHE A 19 -0.78 10.47 6.95
CA PHE A 19 -0.80 10.13 5.54
C PHE A 19 0.40 10.73 4.81
N GLU A 20 1.05 9.92 3.98
CA GLU A 20 1.98 10.38 2.95
C GLU A 20 1.34 10.15 1.58
N THR A 21 1.72 10.96 0.60
CA THR A 21 1.15 10.92 -0.76
C THR A 21 2.22 10.54 -1.76
N TYR A 22 1.94 9.55 -2.59
CA TYR A 22 2.82 9.07 -3.65
C TYR A 22 2.11 9.08 -4.99
N ILE A 23 2.87 9.22 -6.08
CA ILE A 23 2.35 9.12 -7.44
C ILE A 23 2.99 7.89 -8.06
N VAL A 24 2.16 6.98 -8.57
CA VAL A 24 2.60 5.78 -9.30
C VAL A 24 1.99 5.82 -10.68
N LYS A 25 2.80 5.53 -11.69
CA LYS A 25 2.43 5.71 -13.10
C LYS A 25 2.57 4.41 -13.89
N ASN A 26 1.88 4.34 -15.02
CA ASN A 26 1.98 3.24 -15.98
C ASN A 26 1.61 1.86 -15.41
N ILE A 27 0.67 1.82 -14.45
CA ILE A 27 0.18 0.58 -13.86
C ILE A 27 -0.77 -0.13 -14.83
N SER A 28 -0.57 -1.43 -15.05
CA SER A 28 -1.49 -2.22 -15.87
C SER A 28 -2.83 -2.41 -15.14
N PRO A 29 -3.99 -2.38 -15.84
CA PRO A 29 -5.27 -2.74 -15.24
C PRO A 29 -5.30 -4.16 -14.65
N ASP A 30 -4.45 -5.07 -15.16
CA ASP A 30 -4.32 -6.46 -14.70
C ASP A 30 -3.29 -6.63 -13.57
N THR A 31 -2.61 -5.56 -13.17
CA THR A 31 -1.79 -5.59 -11.96
C THR A 31 -2.69 -5.77 -10.74
N SER A 32 -2.30 -6.63 -9.81
CA SER A 32 -2.95 -6.74 -8.51
C SER A 32 -2.60 -5.54 -7.62
N PHE A 33 -3.40 -5.30 -6.58
CA PHE A 33 -3.18 -4.19 -5.67
C PHE A 33 -1.84 -4.30 -4.94
N LEU A 34 -1.45 -5.52 -4.52
CA LEU A 34 -0.17 -5.73 -3.85
C LEU A 34 1.02 -5.57 -4.79
N GLU A 35 0.91 -5.97 -6.07
CA GLU A 35 1.94 -5.68 -7.05
C GLU A 35 2.08 -4.19 -7.33
N MET A 36 0.97 -3.43 -7.32
CA MET A 36 1.02 -1.97 -7.41
C MET A 36 1.77 -1.36 -6.21
N MET A 37 1.58 -1.92 -5.00
CA MET A 37 2.35 -1.53 -3.81
C MET A 37 3.83 -1.93 -3.91
N ASP A 38 4.15 -3.09 -4.51
CA ASP A 38 5.53 -3.50 -4.78
C ASP A 38 6.22 -2.54 -5.77
N ILE A 39 5.51 -2.10 -6.82
CA ILE A 39 5.99 -1.11 -7.80
C ILE A 39 6.28 0.24 -7.10
N LEU A 40 5.38 0.69 -6.22
CA LEU A 40 5.62 1.87 -5.38
C LEU A 40 6.90 1.69 -4.54
N ASN A 41 7.07 0.54 -3.91
CA ASN A 41 8.25 0.27 -3.09
C ASN A 41 9.54 0.26 -3.92
N ASP A 42 9.56 -0.35 -5.10
CA ASP A 42 10.72 -0.30 -6.01
C ASP A 42 11.04 1.14 -6.42
N GLN A 43 10.02 1.96 -6.72
CA GLN A 43 10.19 3.39 -6.99
C GLN A 43 10.84 4.10 -5.81
N LEU A 44 10.33 3.93 -4.59
CA LEU A 44 10.87 4.56 -3.38
C LEU A 44 12.34 4.14 -3.16
N ILE A 45 12.66 2.86 -3.34
CA ILE A 45 14.03 2.35 -3.23
C ILE A 45 14.96 3.03 -4.24
N ARG A 46 14.54 3.14 -5.51
CA ARG A 46 15.30 3.84 -6.56
C ARG A 46 15.47 5.34 -6.29
N GLU A 47 14.52 5.96 -5.61
CA GLU A 47 14.60 7.36 -5.16
C GLU A 47 15.52 7.55 -3.94
N GLY A 48 16.14 6.47 -3.43
CA GLY A 48 17.07 6.49 -2.32
C GLY A 48 16.42 6.30 -0.96
N CYS A 49 15.21 5.73 -0.92
CA CYS A 49 14.57 5.29 0.32
C CYS A 49 15.11 3.89 0.69
N ASP A 50 16.11 3.85 1.57
CA ASP A 50 16.81 2.60 1.93
C ASP A 50 15.85 1.58 2.58
N PRO A 51 15.73 0.34 2.04
CA PRO A 51 14.91 -0.73 2.60
C PRO A 51 15.46 -1.31 3.91
N VAL A 52 16.74 -1.08 4.24
CA VAL A 52 17.42 -1.59 5.43
C VAL A 52 17.75 -0.42 6.37
N MET A 53 16.75 0.07 7.09
CA MET A 53 17.00 1.09 8.12
C MET A 53 17.84 0.49 9.25
N VAL A 54 19.08 0.97 9.41
CA VAL A 54 19.62 1.17 10.76
C VAL A 54 20.04 2.63 10.97
N GLU A 55 21.10 3.21 10.37
CA GLU A 55 21.55 4.54 10.87
C GLU A 55 22.28 5.50 9.90
N LYS A 56 22.37 5.29 8.58
CA LYS A 56 23.19 6.19 7.73
C LYS A 56 22.52 6.64 6.42
N GLY A 57 21.96 7.85 6.43
CA GLY A 57 21.82 8.67 5.21
C GLY A 57 20.54 8.53 4.38
N CYS A 58 19.49 7.87 4.89
CA CYS A 58 18.22 7.81 4.18
C CYS A 58 17.53 9.19 4.14
N LYS A 59 17.08 9.60 2.95
CA LYS A 59 16.39 10.89 2.74
C LYS A 59 14.90 10.86 3.14
N SER A 60 14.33 9.68 3.46
CA SER A 60 12.89 9.50 3.74
C SER A 60 12.59 8.37 4.75
N THR A 61 11.31 8.03 4.94
CA THR A 61 10.80 7.04 5.91
C THR A 61 10.96 5.57 5.48
N GLY A 62 11.68 5.27 4.38
CA GLY A 62 11.85 3.90 3.85
C GLY A 62 10.61 3.39 3.10
N PRO A 63 10.61 2.16 2.56
CA PRO A 63 9.48 1.60 1.81
C PRO A 63 8.18 1.48 2.64
N VAL A 64 7.07 1.24 1.95
CA VAL A 64 5.77 0.91 2.55
C VAL A 64 5.75 -0.54 3.01
N VAL A 65 5.56 -0.72 4.32
CA VAL A 65 5.39 -2.02 4.95
C VAL A 65 3.90 -2.35 5.00
N PHE A 66 3.55 -3.55 4.55
CA PHE A 66 2.23 -4.14 4.62
C PHE A 66 2.39 -5.66 4.69
N ASP A 67 1.49 -6.34 5.41
CA ASP A 67 1.58 -7.79 5.58
C ASP A 67 1.09 -8.51 4.32
N HIS A 68 1.86 -9.49 3.83
CA HIS A 68 1.46 -10.37 2.74
C HIS A 68 2.24 -11.70 2.79
N ASP A 69 1.61 -12.80 2.33
CA ASP A 69 2.24 -14.12 2.24
C ASP A 69 1.76 -14.86 0.98
N CYS A 70 0.69 -15.67 1.08
CA CYS A 70 0.29 -16.57 -0.01
C CYS A 70 -0.07 -15.88 -1.34
N ARG A 71 -0.50 -14.61 -1.35
CA ARG A 71 -0.99 -13.88 -2.55
C ARG A 71 -2.08 -14.58 -3.38
N GLU A 72 -2.77 -15.57 -2.80
CA GLU A 72 -3.79 -16.39 -3.47
C GLU A 72 -5.17 -16.32 -2.78
N GLY A 73 -5.31 -15.45 -1.77
CA GLY A 73 -6.56 -15.23 -1.03
C GLY A 73 -6.86 -16.24 0.07
N ILE A 74 -5.85 -16.99 0.54
CA ILE A 74 -6.04 -18.10 1.49
C ILE A 74 -5.67 -17.72 2.92
N CYS A 75 -4.52 -17.09 3.14
CA CYS A 75 -3.94 -16.91 4.49
C CYS A 75 -4.61 -15.83 5.37
N GLY A 76 -5.39 -14.91 4.78
CA GLY A 76 -6.00 -13.78 5.51
C GLY A 76 -5.05 -12.63 5.91
N MET A 77 -3.76 -12.70 5.57
CA MET A 77 -2.75 -11.75 6.05
C MET A 77 -2.77 -10.38 5.36
N CYS A 78 -3.14 -10.32 4.07
CA CYS A 78 -3.13 -9.08 3.27
C CYS A 78 -4.27 -8.10 3.55
N SER A 79 -4.69 -7.99 4.81
CA SER A 79 -5.83 -7.20 5.22
C SER A 79 -5.49 -5.70 5.19
N LEU A 80 -6.11 -4.95 4.27
CA LEU A 80 -5.99 -3.50 4.13
C LEU A 80 -7.38 -2.84 4.06
N TYR A 81 -7.47 -1.59 4.49
CA TYR A 81 -8.67 -0.76 4.33
C TYR A 81 -8.41 0.25 3.21
N ILE A 82 -9.13 0.09 2.09
CA ILE A 82 -8.85 0.78 0.83
C ILE A 82 -10.09 1.59 0.45
N ASN A 83 -9.93 2.90 0.27
CA ASN A 83 -11.02 3.83 -0.03
C ASN A 83 -12.21 3.72 0.93
N GLY A 84 -11.93 3.50 2.22
CA GLY A 84 -12.97 3.40 3.24
C GLY A 84 -13.71 2.07 3.27
N ARG A 85 -13.22 1.04 2.56
CA ARG A 85 -13.81 -0.31 2.50
C ARG A 85 -12.73 -1.39 2.74
N ALA A 86 -13.09 -2.41 3.51
CA ALA A 86 -12.23 -3.59 3.69
C ALA A 86 -11.98 -4.27 2.35
N HIS A 87 -10.70 -4.54 2.05
CA HIS A 87 -10.25 -5.17 0.79
C HIS A 87 -10.56 -4.39 -0.50
N GLY A 88 -11.02 -3.15 -0.40
CA GLY A 88 -11.23 -2.27 -1.55
C GLY A 88 -12.58 -2.43 -2.25
N PRO A 89 -12.72 -1.91 -3.48
CA PRO A 89 -14.01 -1.69 -4.11
C PRO A 89 -14.71 -2.94 -4.67
N ASP A 90 -13.97 -4.03 -4.88
CA ASP A 90 -14.50 -5.27 -5.45
C ASP A 90 -15.15 -6.17 -4.38
N ASP A 91 -16.01 -7.09 -4.79
CA ASP A 91 -16.83 -7.94 -3.92
C ASP A 91 -16.25 -9.36 -3.80
N ASP A 92 -16.41 -9.98 -2.62
CA ASP A 92 -16.05 -11.38 -2.36
C ASP A 92 -14.59 -11.77 -2.66
N ILE A 93 -13.66 -10.82 -2.51
CA ILE A 93 -12.22 -11.03 -2.71
C ILE A 93 -11.38 -10.55 -1.54
N THR A 94 -10.14 -11.01 -1.51
CA THR A 94 -9.09 -10.47 -0.64
C THR A 94 -8.27 -9.39 -1.36
N THR A 95 -7.55 -8.55 -0.61
CA THR A 95 -6.73 -7.48 -1.20
C THR A 95 -5.70 -7.99 -2.23
N CYS A 96 -5.13 -9.18 -2.04
CA CYS A 96 -4.17 -9.72 -3.00
C CYS A 96 -4.80 -10.15 -4.33
N GLN A 97 -6.12 -10.33 -4.37
CA GLN A 97 -6.89 -10.63 -5.58
C GLN A 97 -7.54 -9.37 -6.17
N LEU A 98 -7.44 -8.22 -5.49
CA LEU A 98 -7.94 -6.95 -5.99
C LEU A 98 -7.08 -6.49 -7.16
N HIS A 99 -7.69 -6.27 -8.31
CA HIS A 99 -6.98 -5.79 -9.50
C HIS A 99 -7.21 -4.30 -9.73
N MET A 100 -6.22 -3.63 -10.33
CA MET A 100 -6.24 -2.18 -10.53
C MET A 100 -7.33 -1.70 -11.50
N ARG A 101 -7.88 -2.57 -12.36
CA ARG A 101 -9.05 -2.30 -13.21
C ARG A 101 -10.33 -1.90 -12.47
N HIS A 102 -10.41 -2.13 -11.16
CA HIS A 102 -11.54 -1.68 -10.34
C HIS A 102 -11.42 -0.23 -9.86
N PHE A 103 -10.33 0.46 -10.22
CA PHE A 103 -10.11 1.87 -9.95
C PHE A 103 -10.15 2.67 -11.25
N LYS A 104 -10.35 3.99 -11.15
CA LYS A 104 -10.32 4.89 -12.30
C LYS A 104 -8.91 5.42 -12.54
N ASP A 105 -8.54 5.59 -13.80
CA ASP A 105 -7.28 6.25 -14.16
C ASP A 105 -7.24 7.69 -13.61
N GLY A 106 -6.13 8.07 -12.98
CA GLY A 106 -5.96 9.35 -12.28
C GLY A 106 -6.60 9.42 -10.90
N GLU A 107 -7.18 8.33 -10.39
CA GLU A 107 -7.86 8.31 -9.09
C GLU A 107 -6.88 8.47 -7.92
N THR A 108 -7.39 9.07 -6.83
CA THR A 108 -6.72 9.05 -5.52
C THR A 108 -7.20 7.86 -4.71
N ILE A 109 -6.29 6.94 -4.38
CA ILE A 109 -6.56 5.75 -3.58
C ILE A 109 -6.03 5.98 -2.17
N THR A 110 -6.90 5.88 -1.17
CA THR A 110 -6.54 5.97 0.25
C THR A 110 -6.34 4.58 0.83
N ILE A 111 -5.19 4.37 1.48
CA ILE A 111 -4.76 3.06 2.01
C ILE A 111 -4.46 3.23 3.49
N GLU A 112 -5.18 2.48 4.32
CA GLU A 112 -5.10 2.52 5.78
C GLU A 112 -4.87 1.13 6.35
N PRO A 113 -4.18 1.03 7.51
CA PRO A 113 -4.17 -0.20 8.27
C PRO A 113 -5.57 -0.50 8.78
N TRP A 114 -5.84 -1.77 9.05
CA TRP A 114 -7.02 -2.15 9.82
C TRP A 114 -6.99 -1.48 11.18
N ARG A 115 -8.10 -0.81 11.53
CA ARG A 115 -8.29 -0.23 12.85
C ARG A 115 -9.26 -1.11 13.62
N SER A 116 -8.74 -1.88 14.58
CA SER A 116 -9.58 -2.37 15.66
C SER A 116 -9.81 -1.20 16.62
N ALA A 117 -11.03 -1.03 17.12
CA ALA A 117 -11.31 -0.05 18.16
C ALA A 117 -10.59 -0.36 19.50
N GLY A 118 -9.78 -1.43 19.57
CA GLY A 118 -8.97 -1.79 20.72
C GLY A 118 -7.52 -1.32 20.59
N MET A 119 -7.21 -0.22 21.27
CA MET A 119 -6.04 -0.13 22.14
C MET A 119 -6.49 0.39 23.49
#